data_AF-A0AAJ3UDS0-F1
#
_entry.id   AF-A0AAJ3UDS0-F1
#
_cell.length_a   1.000
_cell.length_b   1.000
_cell.length_c   1.000
_cell.angle_alpha   90.00
_cell.angle_beta   90.00
_cell.angle_gamma   90.00
#
_symmetry.space_group_name_H-M   'P 1'
#
loop_
_entity.id
_entity.type
_entity.pdbx_description
1 polymer ?
#
loop_
_entity_poly.entity_id
_entity_poly.type
_entity_poly.pdbx_seq_one_letter_code
_entity_poly.pdbx_strand_id
1 'polypeptide(L)'
;MFNGKDDWTAAPVGVRAWASQRAVELIAAHTPWFGFQGVDVDRLRQRPGWEDAKPHIVVSAQLLNRVHRRTSLRADGLLVIADDHHLRDDSRLTYRRMRAASVQGLSDGALDHLLDTMYFGPSNQSRLLQAVDVLTYFEQRRRHVTERHRDAVRRMNAIGRSLNKIRQHSYVWTP
;
A
#
# COMPACT_ATOMS: atom_id res chain seq x y z
N MET A 1 8.25 -12.72 9.63
CA MET A 1 7.42 -13.07 10.79
C MET A 1 6.39 -14.17 10.50
N PHE A 2 5.29 -13.93 9.78
CA PHE A 2 4.20 -14.92 9.66
C PHE A 2 4.63 -16.27 9.04
N ASN A 3 5.34 -16.21 7.91
CA ASN A 3 5.83 -17.41 7.20
C ASN A 3 7.06 -18.06 7.87
N GLY A 4 7.58 -17.50 8.96
CA GLY A 4 8.66 -18.15 9.71
C GLY A 4 10.02 -18.24 9.01
N LYS A 5 10.36 -17.26 8.15
CA LYS A 5 11.67 -17.20 7.50
C LYS A 5 12.74 -16.60 8.42
N ASP A 6 14.00 -16.93 8.14
CA ASP A 6 15.20 -16.37 8.77
C ASP A 6 15.15 -16.52 10.31
N ASP A 7 15.32 -15.44 11.05
CA ASP A 7 15.29 -15.40 12.52
C ASP A 7 13.99 -15.95 13.13
N TRP A 8 12.93 -16.10 12.34
CA TRP A 8 11.64 -16.64 12.76
C TRP A 8 11.50 -18.17 12.58
N THR A 9 12.54 -18.84 12.10
CA THR A 9 12.49 -20.29 11.82
C THR A 9 12.26 -21.11 13.09
N ALA A 10 12.93 -20.75 14.19
CA ALA A 10 12.80 -21.41 15.49
C ALA A 10 11.51 -21.02 16.25
N ALA A 11 10.82 -19.95 15.84
CA ALA A 11 9.63 -19.48 16.53
C ALA A 11 8.42 -20.38 16.24
N PRO A 12 7.70 -20.88 17.27
CA PRO A 12 6.50 -21.68 17.07
C PRO A 12 5.43 -20.95 16.25
N VAL A 13 4.68 -21.69 15.42
CA VAL A 13 3.64 -21.12 14.53
C VAL A 13 2.66 -20.23 15.30
N GLY A 14 2.24 -20.65 16.49
CA GLY A 14 1.33 -19.89 17.35
C GLY A 14 1.90 -18.53 17.79
N VAL A 15 3.20 -18.47 18.09
CA VAL A 15 3.92 -17.24 18.46
C VAL A 15 4.02 -16.30 17.27
N ARG A 16 4.38 -16.82 16.09
CA ARG A 16 4.45 -16.01 14.85
C ARG A 16 3.11 -15.41 14.50
N ALA A 17 2.04 -16.21 14.58
CA ALA A 17 0.69 -15.75 14.29
C ALA A 17 0.18 -14.75 15.33
N TRP A 18 0.53 -14.93 16.60
CA TRP A 18 0.23 -13.95 17.66
C TRP A 18 0.96 -12.63 17.44
N ALA A 19 2.27 -12.65 17.17
CA ALA A 19 3.07 -11.45 16.96
C ALA A 19 2.59 -10.67 15.72
N SER A 20 2.26 -11.38 14.64
CA SER A 20 1.59 -10.82 13.46
C SER A 20 0.28 -10.12 13.77
N GLN A 21 -0.61 -10.77 14.52
CA GLN A 21 -1.87 -10.17 14.93
C GLN A 21 -1.62 -8.90 15.77
N ARG A 22 -0.67 -8.98 16.72
CA ARG A 22 -0.37 -7.87 17.62
C ARG A 22 0.21 -6.66 16.89
N ALA A 23 1.05 -6.88 15.87
CA ALA A 23 1.56 -5.82 15.02
C ALA A 23 0.43 -5.05 14.32
N VAL A 24 -0.51 -5.77 13.69
CA VAL A 24 -1.67 -5.14 13.03
C VAL A 24 -2.55 -4.39 14.03
N GLU A 25 -2.83 -4.98 15.20
CA GLU A 25 -3.59 -4.32 16.27
C GLU A 25 -2.93 -3.02 16.75
N LEU A 26 -1.61 -3.05 16.97
CA LEU A 26 -0.85 -1.89 17.43
C LEU A 26 -0.87 -0.77 16.40
N ILE A 27 -0.65 -1.09 15.11
CA ILE A 27 -0.74 -0.12 14.03
C ILE A 27 -2.16 0.46 13.96
N ALA A 28 -3.18 -0.40 14.03
CA ALA A 28 -4.57 0.02 13.94
C ALA A 28 -5.02 0.88 15.13
N ALA A 29 -4.44 0.69 16.33
CA ALA A 29 -4.72 1.49 17.51
C ALA A 29 -4.34 2.97 17.34
N HIS A 30 -3.38 3.28 16.46
CA HIS A 30 -3.01 4.65 16.12
C HIS A 30 -3.96 5.29 15.08
N THR A 31 -5.01 4.59 14.67
CA THR A 31 -6.04 5.06 13.73
C THR A 31 -5.49 5.67 12.43
N PRO A 32 -4.46 5.09 11.79
CA PRO A 32 -3.96 5.63 10.53
C PRO A 32 -5.04 5.57 9.45
N TRP A 33 -4.95 6.47 8.47
CA TRP A 33 -5.65 6.26 7.21
C TRP A 33 -4.93 5.17 6.42
N PHE A 34 -5.58 4.03 6.21
CA PHE A 34 -5.04 2.95 5.40
C PHE A 34 -5.84 2.80 4.09
N GLY A 35 -5.11 2.80 2.97
CA GLY A 35 -5.68 2.67 1.64
C GLY A 35 -5.02 1.56 0.84
N PHE A 36 -5.83 0.74 0.19
CA PHE A 36 -5.39 -0.30 -0.74
C PHE A 36 -5.89 0.02 -2.15
N GLN A 37 -4.98 0.10 -3.11
CA GLN A 37 -5.28 0.30 -4.52
C GLN A 37 -4.63 -0.83 -5.34
N GLY A 38 -5.40 -1.44 -6.23
CA GLY A 38 -4.91 -2.41 -7.20
C GLY A 38 -5.39 -2.06 -8.60
N VAL A 39 -4.86 -2.77 -9.59
CA VAL A 39 -5.32 -2.73 -10.98
C VAL A 39 -5.39 -4.16 -11.51
N ASP A 40 -6.41 -4.44 -12.30
CA ASP A 40 -6.47 -5.62 -13.14
C ASP A 40 -5.48 -5.45 -14.28
N VAL A 41 -4.37 -6.19 -14.22
CA VAL A 41 -3.25 -6.06 -15.14
C VAL A 41 -3.63 -6.51 -16.56
N ASP A 42 -4.49 -7.53 -16.67
CA ASP A 42 -4.85 -8.08 -17.97
C ASP A 42 -5.79 -7.12 -18.69
N ARG A 43 -6.78 -6.56 -17.98
CA ARG A 43 -7.63 -5.51 -18.56
C ARG A 43 -6.87 -4.23 -18.87
N LEU A 44 -5.88 -3.87 -18.04
CA LEU A 44 -5.06 -2.68 -18.30
C LEU A 44 -4.34 -2.79 -19.65
N ARG A 45 -3.77 -3.96 -19.93
CA ARG A 45 -3.07 -4.23 -21.19
C ARG A 45 -4.00 -4.29 -22.40
N GLN A 46 -5.27 -4.64 -22.19
CA GLN A 46 -6.28 -4.71 -23.24
C GLN A 46 -6.94 -3.36 -23.54
N ARG A 47 -6.72 -2.34 -22.69
CA ARG A 47 -7.32 -1.03 -22.85
C ARG A 47 -6.60 -0.26 -23.97
N PRO A 48 -7.32 0.23 -25.00
CA PRO A 48 -6.71 1.01 -26.08
C PRO A 48 -5.95 2.25 -25.56
N GLY A 49 -4.70 2.40 -25.99
CA GLY A 49 -3.81 3.50 -25.60
C GLY A 49 -3.12 3.32 -24.24
N TRP A 50 -3.21 2.13 -23.64
CA TRP A 50 -2.62 1.77 -22.35
C TRP A 50 -1.79 0.48 -22.41
N GLU A 51 -1.51 -0.02 -23.60
CA GLU A 51 -0.82 -1.29 -23.85
C GLU A 51 0.56 -1.33 -23.17
N ASP A 52 1.28 -0.21 -23.19
CA ASP A 52 2.61 -0.03 -22.59
C ASP A 52 2.55 0.52 -21.15
N ALA A 53 1.37 0.69 -20.58
CA ALA A 53 1.22 1.26 -19.25
C ALA A 53 1.81 0.32 -18.18
N LYS A 54 2.73 0.86 -17.38
CA LYS A 54 3.32 0.13 -16.24
C LYS A 54 2.31 0.06 -15.08
N PRO A 55 1.79 -1.12 -14.68
CA PRO A 55 0.72 -1.21 -13.68
C PRO A 55 1.05 -0.54 -12.34
N HIS A 56 2.30 -0.64 -11.89
CA HIS A 56 2.74 -0.03 -10.64
C HIS A 56 2.76 1.51 -10.71
N ILE A 57 3.07 2.11 -11.87
CA ILE A 57 2.99 3.57 -12.06
C ILE A 57 1.53 4.02 -12.00
N VAL A 58 0.64 3.30 -12.68
CA VAL A 58 -0.80 3.60 -12.70
C VAL A 58 -1.40 3.55 -11.31
N VAL A 59 -1.18 2.45 -10.58
CA VAL A 59 -1.70 2.27 -9.21
C VAL A 59 -1.13 3.30 -8.25
N SER A 60 0.18 3.60 -8.36
CA SER A 60 0.82 4.63 -7.54
C SER A 60 0.22 6.00 -7.82
N ALA A 61 0.01 6.35 -9.09
CA ALA A 61 -0.61 7.60 -9.48
C ALA A 61 -2.05 7.72 -8.94
N GLN A 62 -2.87 6.68 -9.08
CA GLN A 62 -4.24 6.64 -8.54
C GLN A 62 -4.26 6.81 -7.01
N LEU A 63 -3.34 6.16 -6.29
CA LEU A 63 -3.23 6.30 -4.84
C LEU A 63 -2.81 7.72 -4.45
N LEU A 64 -1.83 8.29 -5.15
CA LEU A 64 -1.35 9.65 -4.91
C LEU A 64 -2.43 10.71 -5.13
N ASN A 65 -3.19 10.63 -6.22
CA ASN A 65 -4.33 11.52 -6.46
C ASN A 65 -5.35 11.44 -5.32
N ARG A 66 -5.59 10.24 -4.79
CA ARG A 66 -6.51 10.04 -3.67
C ARG A 66 -5.98 10.64 -2.36
N VAL A 67 -4.70 10.40 -2.04
CA VAL A 67 -4.08 10.99 -0.85
C VAL A 67 -4.07 12.51 -0.98
N HIS A 68 -3.65 13.04 -2.14
CA HIS A 68 -3.66 14.48 -2.46
C HIS A 68 -5.06 15.08 -2.30
N ARG A 69 -6.12 14.52 -2.88
CA ARG A 69 -7.50 14.99 -2.65
C ARG A 69 -7.94 14.98 -1.19
N ARG A 70 -7.41 14.05 -0.39
CA ARG A 70 -7.72 13.97 1.03
C ARG A 70 -6.96 15.03 1.83
N THR A 71 -5.74 15.35 1.43
CA THR A 71 -4.84 16.27 2.14
C THR A 71 -4.90 17.70 1.62
N SER A 72 -5.49 17.96 0.45
CA SER A 72 -5.67 19.31 -0.10
C SER A 72 -6.47 20.27 0.80
N LEU A 73 -7.21 19.72 1.77
CA LEU A 73 -7.92 20.49 2.79
C LEU A 73 -7.04 20.85 4.00
N ARG A 74 -5.76 20.45 4.03
CA ARG A 74 -4.81 20.71 5.10
C ARG A 74 -3.70 21.63 4.60
N ALA A 75 -3.32 22.62 5.40
CA ALA A 75 -2.29 23.61 5.07
C ALA A 75 -0.86 23.02 5.03
N ASP A 76 -0.67 21.84 5.61
CA ASP A 76 0.63 21.17 5.69
C ASP A 76 0.86 20.32 4.44
N GLY A 77 1.97 20.58 3.74
CA GLY A 77 2.33 19.84 2.53
C GLY A 77 2.49 18.33 2.77
N LEU A 78 2.32 17.55 1.70
CA LEU A 78 2.36 16.09 1.71
C LEU A 78 3.78 15.58 1.43
N LEU A 79 4.32 14.83 2.40
CA LEU A 79 5.54 14.04 2.26
C LEU A 79 5.19 12.60 1.88
N VAL A 80 5.83 12.07 0.82
CA VAL A 80 5.64 10.68 0.39
C VAL A 80 6.93 9.89 0.55
N ILE A 81 6.86 8.81 1.32
CA ILE A 81 7.95 7.85 1.52
C ILE A 81 7.49 6.52 0.94
N ALA A 82 8.32 5.92 0.09
CA ALA A 82 8.11 4.63 -0.54
C ALA A 82 9.29 3.69 -0.23
N ASP A 83 9.03 2.38 -0.29
CA ASP A 83 10.09 1.38 -0.17
C ASP A 83 11.02 1.42 -1.40
N ASP A 84 12.31 1.17 -1.18
CA ASP A 84 13.31 1.21 -2.25
C ASP A 84 13.05 0.09 -3.25
N HIS A 85 12.95 0.45 -4.53
CA HIS A 85 12.74 -0.50 -5.61
C HIS A 85 13.55 -0.13 -6.85
N HIS A 86 13.80 -1.13 -7.69
CA HIS A 86 14.57 -0.98 -8.92
C HIS A 86 13.96 0.00 -9.94
N LEU A 87 12.72 0.48 -9.74
CA LEU A 87 12.02 1.42 -10.62
C LEU A 87 11.84 2.81 -9.99
N ARG A 88 12.68 3.15 -9.01
CA ARG A 88 12.62 4.43 -8.28
C ARG A 88 12.77 5.64 -9.18
N ASP A 89 13.63 5.59 -10.19
CA ASP A 89 13.91 6.75 -11.05
C ASP A 89 12.73 7.06 -11.99
N ASP A 90 12.13 6.03 -12.58
CA ASP A 90 10.89 6.14 -13.36
C ASP A 90 9.73 6.71 -12.53
N SER A 91 9.63 6.25 -11.28
CA SER A 91 8.61 6.69 -10.34
C SER A 91 8.81 8.15 -9.94
N ARG A 92 10.06 8.57 -9.67
CA ARG A 92 10.41 9.97 -9.39
C ARG A 92 10.10 10.89 -10.55
N LEU A 93 10.45 10.50 -11.77
CA LEU A 93 10.20 11.31 -12.96
C LEU A 93 8.70 11.51 -13.19
N THR A 94 7.92 10.43 -13.11
CA THR A 94 6.46 10.50 -13.23
C THR A 94 5.85 11.39 -12.16
N TYR A 95 6.30 11.25 -10.92
CA TYR A 95 5.84 12.04 -9.78
C TYR A 95 6.13 13.53 -9.94
N ARG A 96 7.34 13.89 -10.39
CA ARG A 96 7.70 15.29 -10.67
C ARG A 96 6.79 15.90 -11.75
N ARG A 97 6.47 15.13 -12.80
CA ARG A 97 5.54 15.58 -13.84
C ARG A 97 4.14 15.82 -13.28
N MET A 98 3.61 14.89 -12.49
CA MET A 98 2.30 15.02 -11.85
C MET A 98 2.21 16.20 -10.87
N ARG A 99 3.31 16.54 -10.18
CA ARG A 99 3.38 17.74 -9.34
C ARG A 99 3.29 19.03 -10.15
N ALA A 100 3.95 19.07 -11.30
CA ALA A 100 4.02 20.28 -12.14
C ALA A 100 2.75 20.52 -12.96
N ALA A 101 2.08 19.45 -13.42
CA ALA A 101 0.92 19.56 -14.30
C ALA A 101 0.03 18.32 -14.21
N SER A 102 -1.18 18.41 -14.79
CA SER A 102 -1.99 17.24 -15.07
C SER A 102 -1.26 16.32 -16.06
N VAL A 103 -1.22 15.03 -15.77
CA VAL A 103 -0.67 14.00 -16.65
C VAL A 103 -1.82 13.13 -17.12
N GLN A 104 -2.10 13.15 -18.42
CA GLN A 104 -3.24 12.45 -19.01
C GLN A 104 -3.30 10.99 -18.54
N GLY A 105 -4.45 10.60 -17.99
CA GLY A 105 -4.70 9.25 -17.48
C GLY A 105 -4.11 8.97 -16.09
N LEU A 106 -3.13 9.73 -15.62
CA LEU A 106 -2.44 9.49 -14.36
C LEU A 106 -2.83 10.47 -13.26
N SER A 107 -3.13 11.74 -13.58
CA SER A 107 -3.61 12.70 -12.58
C SER A 107 -4.80 13.52 -13.04
N ASP A 108 -5.63 13.89 -12.06
CA ASP A 108 -6.81 14.74 -12.26
C ASP A 108 -6.43 16.24 -12.30
N GLY A 109 -5.16 16.56 -12.05
CA GLY A 109 -4.63 17.91 -11.93
C GLY A 109 -3.16 17.91 -11.51
N ALA A 110 -2.61 19.09 -11.23
CA ALA A 110 -1.30 19.21 -10.61
C ALA A 110 -1.38 18.79 -9.14
N LEU A 111 -0.43 17.96 -8.69
CA LEU A 111 -0.32 17.53 -7.30
C LEU A 111 0.47 18.57 -6.48
N ASP A 112 -0.10 19.77 -6.36
CA ASP A 112 0.52 21.02 -5.92
C ASP A 112 1.05 21.10 -4.47
N HIS A 113 0.40 20.44 -3.50
CA HIS A 113 0.84 20.46 -2.10
C HIS A 113 1.81 19.33 -1.75
N LEU A 114 2.36 18.63 -2.74
CA LEU A 114 3.50 17.72 -2.54
C LEU A 114 4.77 18.54 -2.29
N LEU A 115 5.45 18.29 -1.16
CA LEU A 115 6.55 19.16 -0.70
C LEU A 115 7.68 19.30 -1.72
N ASP A 116 8.23 18.19 -2.23
CA ASP A 116 9.31 18.23 -3.22
C ASP A 116 9.35 16.95 -4.06
N THR A 117 9.63 15.82 -3.43
CA THR A 117 9.84 14.54 -4.11
C THR A 117 9.28 13.35 -3.33
N MET A 118 9.34 12.17 -3.96
CA MET A 118 9.11 10.90 -3.32
C MET A 118 10.44 10.36 -2.78
N TYR A 119 10.48 10.13 -1.47
CA TYR A 119 11.64 9.59 -0.78
C TYR A 119 11.59 8.07 -0.85
N PHE A 120 12.69 7.46 -1.26
CA PHE A 120 12.86 6.02 -1.29
C PHE A 120 13.83 5.64 -0.18
N GLY A 121 13.42 4.72 0.68
CA GLY A 121 14.24 4.25 1.79
C GLY A 121 14.03 2.77 2.01
N PRO A 122 15.02 2.05 2.57
CA PRO A 122 14.89 0.62 2.76
C PRO A 122 13.89 0.34 3.88
N SER A 123 12.93 -0.55 3.63
CA SER A 123 11.91 -0.95 4.60
C SER A 123 12.50 -1.44 5.93
N ASN A 124 13.68 -2.08 5.96
CA ASN A 124 14.31 -2.51 7.21
C ASN A 124 14.74 -1.36 8.15
N GLN A 125 14.82 -0.11 7.66
CA GLN A 125 15.18 1.07 8.44
C GLN A 125 14.00 2.03 8.70
N SER A 126 12.80 1.73 8.18
CA SER A 126 11.62 2.59 8.37
C SER A 126 10.45 1.84 9.01
N ARG A 127 10.08 2.25 10.23
CA ARG A 127 8.91 1.70 10.94
C ARG A 127 7.60 1.94 10.20
N LEU A 128 7.48 3.07 9.48
CA LEU A 128 6.30 3.38 8.69
C LEU A 128 6.17 2.48 7.46
N LEU A 129 7.28 2.24 6.75
CA LEU A 129 7.28 1.31 5.62
C LEU A 129 6.96 -0.12 6.09
N GLN A 130 7.60 -0.57 7.19
CA GLN A 130 7.28 -1.87 7.82
C GLN A 130 5.80 -1.98 8.19
N ALA A 131 5.20 -0.91 8.72
CA ALA A 131 3.80 -0.91 9.07
C ALA A 131 2.91 -1.10 7.83
N VAL A 132 3.17 -0.35 6.75
CA VAL A 132 2.42 -0.49 5.48
C VAL A 132 2.59 -1.88 4.88
N ASP A 133 3.79 -2.46 4.93
CA ASP A 133 4.05 -3.83 4.45
C ASP A 133 3.23 -4.86 5.22
N VAL A 134 3.19 -4.76 6.56
CA VAL A 134 2.40 -5.65 7.41
C VAL A 134 0.91 -5.55 7.06
N LEU A 135 0.38 -4.33 6.96
CA LEU A 135 -1.04 -4.13 6.63
C LEU A 135 -1.37 -4.66 5.23
N THR A 136 -0.53 -4.36 4.25
CA THR A 136 -0.71 -4.79 2.86
C THR A 136 -0.63 -6.30 2.72
N TYR A 137 0.34 -6.96 3.38
CA TYR A 137 0.45 -8.42 3.39
C TYR A 137 -0.83 -9.09 3.88
N PHE A 138 -1.39 -8.63 5.02
CA PHE A 138 -2.59 -9.24 5.57
C PHE A 138 -3.85 -8.92 4.78
N GLU A 139 -3.94 -7.74 4.18
CA GLU A 139 -5.04 -7.41 3.26
C GLU A 139 -5.01 -8.33 2.02
N GLN A 140 -3.83 -8.54 1.43
CA GLN A 140 -3.67 -9.43 0.29
C GLN A 140 -3.96 -10.89 0.65
N ARG A 141 -3.41 -11.37 1.78
CA ARG A 141 -3.67 -12.73 2.25
C ARG A 141 -5.17 -12.97 2.45
N ARG A 142 -5.88 -12.01 3.06
CA ARG A 142 -7.33 -12.10 3.28
C ARG A 142 -8.12 -12.21 1.97
N ARG A 143 -7.66 -11.57 0.90
CA ARG A 143 -8.34 -11.59 -0.42
C ARG A 143 -8.10 -12.87 -1.20
N HIS A 144 -6.90 -13.44 -1.10
CA HIS A 144 -6.44 -14.48 -2.02
C HIS A 144 -6.19 -15.84 -1.37
N VAL A 145 -6.21 -15.93 -0.03
CA VAL A 145 -5.94 -17.17 0.70
C VAL A 145 -7.13 -17.56 1.57
N THR A 146 -7.68 -18.73 1.29
CA THR A 146 -8.70 -19.36 2.14
C THR A 146 -8.02 -20.19 3.23
N GLU A 147 -8.15 -19.75 4.48
CA GLU A 147 -7.64 -20.49 5.63
C GLU A 147 -8.52 -21.70 5.96
N ARG A 148 -7.90 -22.87 6.12
CA ARG A 148 -8.63 -24.12 6.46
C ARG A 148 -8.56 -24.47 7.95
N HIS A 149 -7.47 -24.10 8.63
CA HIS A 149 -7.28 -24.43 10.04
C HIS A 149 -8.06 -23.47 10.94
N ARG A 150 -8.80 -24.01 11.93
CA ARG A 150 -9.68 -23.23 12.82
C ARG A 150 -8.97 -22.06 13.51
N ASP A 151 -7.75 -22.28 14.02
CA ASP A 151 -6.99 -21.20 14.67
C ASP A 151 -6.50 -20.14 13.68
N ALA A 152 -6.15 -20.52 12.46
CA ALA A 152 -5.72 -19.59 11.42
C ALA A 152 -6.91 -18.70 11.00
N VAL A 153 -8.08 -19.31 10.79
CA VAL A 153 -9.34 -18.58 10.55
C VAL A 153 -9.63 -17.59 11.68
N ARG A 154 -9.55 -18.03 12.94
CA ARG A 154 -9.81 -17.16 14.11
C ARG A 154 -8.87 -15.95 14.12
N ARG A 155 -7.57 -16.16 13.87
CA ARG A 155 -6.56 -15.09 13.86
C ARG A 155 -6.72 -14.15 12.66
N MET A 156 -6.96 -14.69 11.47
CA MET A 156 -7.21 -13.88 10.28
C MET A 156 -8.49 -13.04 10.41
N ASN A 157 -9.52 -13.56 11.09
CA ASN A 157 -10.71 -12.77 11.42
C ASN A 157 -10.39 -11.63 12.40
N ALA A 158 -9.55 -11.86 13.41
CA ALA A 158 -9.12 -10.80 14.33
C ALA A 158 -8.31 -9.72 13.61
N ILE A 159 -7.32 -10.12 12.80
CA ILE A 159 -6.54 -9.22 11.93
C ILE A 159 -7.47 -8.44 10.99
N GLY A 160 -8.41 -9.13 10.34
CA GLY A 160 -9.38 -8.53 9.43
C GLY A 160 -10.27 -7.48 10.10
N ARG A 161 -10.67 -7.69 11.37
CA ARG A 161 -11.37 -6.67 12.15
C ARG A 161 -10.52 -5.43 12.39
N SER A 162 -9.25 -5.60 12.76
CA SER A 162 -8.33 -4.46 12.94
C SER A 162 -8.08 -3.70 11.64
N LEU A 163 -7.87 -4.41 10.52
CA LEU A 163 -7.75 -3.78 9.20
C LEU A 163 -9.01 -3.01 8.82
N ASN A 164 -10.19 -3.58 9.01
CA ASN A 164 -11.45 -2.93 8.67
C ASN A 164 -11.69 -1.63 9.44
N LYS A 165 -11.14 -1.48 10.65
CA LYS A 165 -11.27 -0.23 11.43
C LYS A 165 -10.52 0.95 10.80
N ILE A 166 -9.39 0.69 10.15
CA ILE A 166 -8.48 1.72 9.63
C ILE A 166 -8.51 1.84 8.10
N ARG A 167 -9.03 0.81 7.42
CA ARG A 167 -9.12 0.76 5.97
C ARG A 167 -10.23 1.69 5.50
N GLN A 168 -9.82 2.80 4.93
CA GLN A 168 -10.68 3.87 4.42
C GLN A 168 -10.76 3.84 2.88
N HIS A 169 -9.82 3.14 2.24
CA HIS A 169 -9.84 2.91 0.81
C HIS A 169 -9.46 1.48 0.46
N SER A 170 -10.16 0.91 -0.51
CA SER A 170 -9.93 -0.44 -1.01
C SER A 170 -10.59 -0.60 -2.36
N TYR A 171 -9.80 -0.57 -3.42
CA TYR A 171 -10.34 -0.67 -4.77
C TYR A 171 -9.34 -1.38 -5.68
N VAL A 172 -9.88 -2.19 -6.60
CA VAL A 172 -9.12 -2.74 -7.73
C VAL A 172 -9.75 -2.16 -8.98
N TRP A 173 -8.98 -1.35 -9.71
CA TRP A 173 -9.44 -0.76 -10.95
C TRP A 173 -9.44 -1.81 -12.06
N THR A 174 -10.58 -1.95 -12.74
CA THR A 174 -10.77 -2.83 -13.90
C THR A 174 -11.01 -1.95 -15.14
N PRO A 175 -9.94 -1.47 -15.79
CA PRO A 175 -10.00 -0.59 -16.96
C PRO A 175 -10.82 -1.10 -18.14
#